data_AF-A0A3L9ZXZ2-F1
#
_entry.id   AF-A0A3L9ZXZ2-F1
#
_cell.length_a   1.000
_cell.length_b   1.000
_cell.length_c   1.000
_cell.angle_alpha   90.00
_cell.angle_beta   90.00
_cell.angle_gamma   90.00
#
_symmetry.space_group_name_H-M   'P 1'
#
loop_
_entity.id
_entity.type
_entity.pdbx_description
1 polymer ?
#
loop_
_entity_poly.entity_id
_entity_poly.type
_entity_poly.pdbx_seq_one_letter_code
_entity_poly.pdbx_strand_id
1 'polypeptide(L)'
;MKKAKFLMLLGTFSLTSLPLLSINCSGKGLPPIKTNEKNKPEMFIKRSDGIFYFKGSLSEFYAYNRDIQNPVSRKDPFYYINEYEKESDGSFKLDKNGKKIPVLDANNNPKSNSIKKPKIYKTQFADLFDFTNPYLSKEGFDYRIFTWKPQEMVQLWPSIRNSKFKNYLNRNDVLFVMYFYLDKASQQWHNHSDDWKSVLDKSASIIKSANGSENPEEAPWPYQPGILDKEKFLRTRSEPTIIFFEKP
;
A
#
# COMPACT_ATOMS: atom_id res chain seq x y z
N MET A 1 -10.13 25.90 71.67
CA MET A 1 -9.85 26.93 70.65
C MET A 1 -9.11 26.30 69.48
N LYS A 2 -9.51 26.64 68.25
CA LYS A 2 -9.02 26.13 66.96
C LYS A 2 -7.57 26.55 66.65
N LYS A 3 -6.84 25.72 65.88
CA LYS A 3 -6.01 26.04 64.68
C LYS A 3 -5.20 24.77 64.28
N ALA A 4 -5.57 24.10 63.18
CA ALA A 4 -5.09 24.28 61.80
C ALA A 4 -3.69 23.67 61.53
N LYS A 5 -3.66 22.49 60.89
CA LYS A 5 -3.15 22.20 59.53
C LYS A 5 -1.63 22.36 59.33
N PHE A 6 -0.93 21.24 59.13
CA PHE A 6 -0.19 21.02 57.87
C PHE A 6 -0.01 19.52 57.62
N LEU A 7 -0.57 19.07 56.50
CA LEU A 7 -0.44 17.72 55.96
C LEU A 7 0.83 17.71 55.10
N MET A 8 1.83 16.88 55.41
CA MET A 8 2.84 16.47 54.42
C MET A 8 2.65 14.98 54.18
N LEU A 9 1.89 14.64 53.14
CA LEU A 9 1.98 13.32 52.53
C LEU A 9 3.32 13.25 51.79
N LEU A 10 4.23 12.42 52.27
CA LEU A 10 5.34 11.85 51.51
C LEU A 10 4.73 10.97 50.41
N GLY A 11 4.53 11.57 49.24
CA GLY A 11 4.16 10.85 48.03
C GLY A 11 5.30 9.93 47.61
N THR A 12 5.12 8.63 47.81
CA THR A 12 5.90 7.60 47.14
C THR A 12 5.71 7.77 45.63
N PHE A 13 6.81 8.05 44.93
CA PHE A 13 6.88 7.99 43.48
C PHE A 13 6.69 6.53 43.03
N SER A 14 5.45 6.11 42.85
CA SER A 14 5.16 4.98 41.96
C SER A 14 5.46 5.44 40.54
N LEU A 15 6.66 5.11 40.05
CA LEU A 15 6.95 5.01 38.63
C LEU A 15 6.07 3.92 38.03
N THR A 16 4.78 4.22 37.85
CA THR A 16 3.97 3.50 36.89
C THR A 16 4.52 3.88 35.53
N SER A 17 5.22 2.94 34.90
CA SER A 17 5.50 2.96 33.48
C SER A 17 4.16 3.13 32.77
N LEU A 18 3.77 4.37 32.48
CA LEU A 18 2.69 4.67 31.58
C LEU A 18 3.05 3.96 30.28
N PRO A 19 2.24 3.00 29.79
CA PRO A 19 2.40 2.57 28.43
C PRO A 19 2.15 3.84 27.61
N LEU A 20 3.17 4.26 26.85
CA LEU A 20 3.01 5.25 25.79
C LEU A 20 2.12 4.63 24.71
N LEU A 21 0.85 4.44 25.04
CA LEU A 21 -0.22 4.28 24.08
C LEU A 21 -0.44 5.68 23.49
N SER A 22 0.37 5.97 22.49
CA SER A 22 0.05 7.01 21.53
C SER A 22 -1.32 6.68 20.94
N ILE A 23 -2.28 7.52 21.28
CA ILE A 23 -3.65 7.49 20.82
C ILE A 23 -3.62 7.74 19.31
N ASN A 24 -3.70 6.67 18.53
CA ASN A 24 -3.79 6.70 17.08
C ASN A 24 -5.28 6.63 16.72
N CYS A 25 -5.86 7.75 16.28
CA CYS A 25 -7.18 7.75 15.64
C CYS A 25 -7.08 7.16 14.22
N SER A 26 -6.82 5.86 14.19
CA SER A 26 -7.36 4.86 13.26
C SER A 26 -7.06 3.51 13.89
N GLY A 27 -7.82 3.12 14.92
CA GLY A 27 -7.62 1.99 15.83
C GLY A 27 -7.71 0.57 15.22
N LYS A 28 -7.29 0.40 13.97
CA LYS A 28 -7.00 -0.90 13.37
C LYS A 28 -5.63 -0.73 12.70
N GLY A 29 -4.61 -1.42 13.21
CA GLY A 29 -3.35 -1.51 12.47
C GLY A 29 -3.64 -1.93 11.03
N LEU A 30 -3.07 -1.24 10.05
CA LEU A 30 -3.27 -1.62 8.66
C LEU A 30 -2.81 -3.06 8.49
N PRO A 31 -3.63 -3.94 7.88
CA PRO A 31 -3.31 -5.35 7.83
C PRO A 31 -2.03 -5.55 7.02
N PRO A 32 -1.00 -6.22 7.56
CA PRO A 32 0.15 -6.57 6.76
C PRO A 32 -0.28 -7.60 5.72
N ILE A 33 -0.03 -7.29 4.45
CA ILE A 33 0.03 -8.31 3.41
C ILE A 33 1.30 -9.12 3.69
N LYS A 34 1.11 -10.41 3.95
CA LYS A 34 2.21 -11.33 4.27
C LYS A 34 2.74 -11.95 2.99
N THR A 35 3.93 -12.50 3.06
CA THR A 35 4.44 -13.39 2.02
C THR A 35 3.59 -14.68 1.97
N ASN A 36 3.56 -15.31 0.80
CA ASN A 36 2.68 -16.46 0.54
C ASN A 36 3.35 -17.82 0.79
N GLU A 37 4.40 -17.89 1.61
CA GLU A 37 5.21 -19.09 1.78
C GLU A 37 4.42 -20.30 2.30
N LYS A 38 3.28 -20.07 2.95
CA LYS A 38 2.41 -21.15 3.47
C LYS A 38 1.50 -21.74 2.40
N ASN A 39 0.92 -20.91 1.54
CA ASN A 39 -0.04 -21.39 0.52
C ASN A 39 0.64 -21.66 -0.83
N LYS A 40 1.87 -21.15 -1.01
CA LYS A 40 2.71 -21.29 -2.21
C LYS A 40 4.14 -21.73 -1.87
N PRO A 41 4.35 -22.80 -1.08
CA PRO A 41 5.68 -23.21 -0.62
C PRO A 41 6.65 -23.50 -1.78
N GLU A 42 6.14 -23.91 -2.94
CA GLU A 42 6.91 -24.15 -4.16
C GLU A 42 7.64 -22.90 -4.66
N MET A 43 7.15 -21.70 -4.32
CA MET A 43 7.74 -20.41 -4.72
C MET A 43 8.83 -19.92 -3.77
N PHE A 44 9.08 -20.61 -2.65
CA PHE A 44 10.01 -20.18 -1.62
C PHE A 44 11.07 -21.23 -1.27
N ILE A 45 12.22 -20.77 -0.80
CA ILE A 45 13.30 -21.57 -0.25
C ILE A 45 13.56 -21.08 1.17
N LYS A 46 13.39 -21.95 2.16
CA LYS A 46 13.82 -21.66 3.53
C LYS A 46 15.31 -21.95 3.65
N ARG A 47 16.11 -20.92 3.97
CA ARG A 47 17.55 -21.08 4.24
C ARG A 47 17.81 -21.50 5.69
N SER A 48 19.06 -21.88 5.97
CA SER A 48 19.53 -22.32 7.29
C SER A 48 19.41 -21.24 8.37
N ASP A 49 19.43 -19.97 7.99
CA ASP A 49 19.15 -18.81 8.84
C ASP A 49 17.66 -18.65 9.20
N GLY A 50 16.80 -19.54 8.68
CA GLY A 50 15.36 -19.51 8.89
C GLY A 50 14.60 -18.53 7.99
N ILE A 51 15.29 -17.79 7.12
CA ILE A 51 14.70 -16.80 6.22
C ILE A 51 14.17 -17.48 4.96
N PHE A 52 13.00 -17.05 4.50
CA PHE A 52 12.40 -17.50 3.24
C PHE A 52 12.80 -16.57 2.10
N TYR A 53 13.31 -17.17 1.02
CA TYR A 53 13.71 -16.51 -0.21
C TYR A 53 12.71 -16.89 -1.30
N PHE A 54 12.19 -15.91 -2.02
CA PHE A 54 11.38 -16.14 -3.21
C PHE A 54 12.27 -16.63 -4.35
N LYS A 55 11.88 -17.71 -5.05
CA LYS A 55 12.66 -18.35 -6.14
C LYS A 55 12.77 -17.52 -7.43
N GLY A 56 12.12 -16.35 -7.49
CA GLY A 56 12.22 -15.44 -8.62
C GLY A 56 13.48 -14.57 -8.60
N SER A 57 13.65 -13.77 -9.66
CA SER A 57 14.61 -12.66 -9.66
C SER A 57 14.02 -11.42 -9.03
N LEU A 58 14.81 -10.79 -8.15
CA LEU A 58 14.52 -9.48 -7.60
C LEU A 58 14.39 -8.46 -8.72
N SER A 59 15.34 -8.45 -9.66
CA SER A 59 15.36 -7.49 -10.75
C SER A 59 14.14 -7.62 -11.67
N GLU A 60 13.68 -8.84 -11.97
CA GLU A 60 12.46 -9.08 -12.74
C GLU A 60 11.21 -8.60 -12.00
N PHE A 61 11.06 -8.97 -10.73
CA PHE A 61 9.90 -8.54 -9.93
C PHE A 61 9.87 -7.03 -9.73
N TYR A 62 11.04 -6.44 -9.46
CA TYR A 62 11.20 -5.00 -9.32
C TYR A 62 10.80 -4.27 -10.60
N ALA A 63 11.28 -4.71 -11.77
CA ALA A 63 10.89 -4.13 -13.06
C ALA A 63 9.37 -4.27 -13.32
N TYR A 64 8.82 -5.46 -13.11
CA TYR A 64 7.39 -5.71 -13.24
C TYR A 64 6.55 -4.79 -12.33
N ASN A 65 6.95 -4.63 -11.07
CA ASN A 65 6.21 -3.81 -10.13
C ASN A 65 6.35 -2.30 -10.40
N ARG A 66 7.41 -1.86 -11.09
CA ARG A 66 7.52 -0.47 -11.54
C ARG A 66 6.44 -0.11 -12.56
N ASP A 67 6.06 -1.05 -13.42
CA ASP A 67 5.04 -0.84 -14.45
C ASP A 67 3.62 -1.13 -13.97
N ILE A 68 3.47 -2.08 -13.05
CA ILE A 68 2.16 -2.56 -12.57
C ILE A 68 2.16 -2.57 -11.04
N GLN A 69 1.44 -1.63 -10.45
CA GLN A 69 1.40 -1.44 -8.99
C GLN A 69 0.08 -1.92 -8.37
N ASN A 70 -0.98 -2.04 -9.18
CA ASN A 70 -2.22 -2.65 -8.76
C ASN A 70 -2.11 -4.18 -8.82
N PRO A 71 -2.18 -4.88 -7.68
CA PRO A 71 -2.08 -6.34 -7.66
C PRO A 71 -3.34 -7.05 -8.15
N VAL A 72 -4.48 -6.35 -8.26
CA VAL A 72 -5.75 -6.92 -8.69
C VAL A 72 -5.75 -7.16 -10.20
N SER A 73 -6.29 -8.29 -10.63
CA SER A 73 -6.41 -8.65 -12.04
C SER A 73 -7.52 -7.86 -12.73
N ARG A 74 -7.32 -7.43 -13.99
CA ARG A 74 -8.35 -6.80 -14.84
C ARG A 74 -9.61 -7.65 -15.03
N LYS A 75 -9.50 -8.96 -14.78
CA LYS A 75 -10.61 -9.93 -14.82
C LYS A 75 -11.48 -9.88 -13.56
N ASP A 76 -10.99 -9.28 -12.48
CA ASP A 76 -11.75 -9.14 -11.24
C ASP A 76 -12.74 -7.96 -11.34
N PRO A 77 -14.01 -8.13 -10.95
CA PRO A 77 -14.96 -7.02 -10.88
C PRO A 77 -14.51 -5.89 -9.95
N PHE A 78 -13.72 -6.18 -8.91
CA PHE A 78 -13.13 -5.18 -8.01
C PHE A 78 -12.11 -4.28 -8.71
N TYR A 79 -11.53 -4.69 -9.85
CA TYR A 79 -10.44 -3.95 -10.49
C TYR A 79 -10.79 -2.50 -10.81
N TYR A 80 -12.05 -2.22 -11.15
CA TYR A 80 -12.47 -0.90 -11.58
C TYR A 80 -12.82 0.04 -10.42
N ILE A 81 -12.46 1.32 -10.51
CA ILE A 81 -12.91 2.39 -9.60
C ILE A 81 -14.42 2.63 -9.76
N ASN A 82 -14.92 2.64 -11.00
CA ASN A 82 -16.31 2.98 -11.33
C ASN A 82 -17.10 1.77 -11.86
N GLU A 83 -18.42 1.88 -11.79
CA GLU A 83 -19.33 1.03 -12.57
C GLU A 83 -19.37 1.53 -14.02
N TYR A 84 -19.33 0.61 -14.99
CA TYR A 84 -19.34 0.92 -16.42
C TYR A 84 -20.51 0.20 -17.09
N GLU A 85 -21.09 0.85 -18.11
CA GLU A 85 -22.13 0.26 -18.93
C GLU A 85 -21.61 -0.98 -19.67
N LYS A 86 -22.52 -1.94 -19.87
CA LYS A 86 -22.24 -3.20 -20.56
C LYS A 86 -23.21 -3.44 -21.70
N GLU A 87 -22.73 -4.11 -22.74
CA GLU A 87 -23.54 -4.68 -23.81
C GLU A 87 -24.28 -5.93 -23.32
N SER A 88 -25.23 -6.43 -24.13
CA SER A 88 -26.01 -7.63 -23.80
C SER A 88 -25.17 -8.90 -23.64
N ASP A 89 -23.99 -8.95 -24.27
CA ASP A 89 -23.02 -10.04 -24.14
C ASP A 89 -22.11 -9.91 -22.89
N GLY A 90 -22.25 -8.82 -22.13
CA GLY A 90 -21.48 -8.52 -20.92
C GLY A 90 -20.15 -7.79 -21.15
N SER A 91 -19.79 -7.48 -22.40
CA SER A 91 -18.65 -6.63 -22.75
C SER A 91 -18.91 -5.16 -22.36
N PHE A 92 -17.87 -4.34 -22.24
CA PHE A 92 -18.05 -2.92 -21.88
C PHE A 92 -18.52 -2.11 -23.09
N LYS A 93 -19.49 -1.23 -22.87
CA LYS A 93 -19.82 -0.20 -23.87
C LYS A 93 -18.69 0.82 -23.95
N LEU A 94 -18.34 1.19 -25.17
CA LEU A 94 -17.28 2.15 -25.45
C LEU A 94 -17.83 3.39 -26.15
N ASP A 95 -17.29 4.56 -25.81
CA ASP A 95 -17.55 5.79 -26.53
C ASP A 95 -16.84 5.80 -27.90
N LYS A 96 -17.05 6.87 -28.67
CA LYS A 96 -16.43 7.07 -29.99
C LYS A 96 -14.89 7.07 -29.99
N ASN A 97 -14.26 7.21 -28.82
CA ASN A 97 -12.81 7.21 -28.64
C ASN A 97 -12.30 5.88 -28.05
N GLY A 98 -13.17 4.87 -27.90
CA GLY A 98 -12.82 3.58 -27.31
C GLY A 98 -12.73 3.60 -25.77
N LYS A 99 -13.22 4.64 -25.09
CA LYS A 99 -13.23 4.72 -23.63
C LYS A 99 -14.51 4.12 -23.06
N LYS A 100 -14.42 3.46 -21.91
CA LYS A 100 -15.59 2.85 -21.24
C LYS A 100 -16.57 3.91 -20.80
N ILE A 101 -17.86 3.69 -21.07
CA ILE A 101 -18.93 4.60 -20.67
C ILE A 101 -19.29 4.33 -19.20
N PRO A 102 -19.14 5.30 -18.27
CA PRO A 102 -19.46 5.09 -16.86
C PRO A 102 -20.98 5.10 -16.64
N VAL A 103 -21.45 4.30 -15.68
CA VAL A 103 -22.81 4.44 -15.15
C VAL A 103 -22.86 5.73 -14.32
N LEU A 104 -23.87 6.58 -14.55
CA LEU A 104 -24.03 7.84 -13.83
C LEU A 104 -25.03 7.70 -12.66
N ASP A 105 -24.77 8.43 -11.58
CA ASP A 105 -25.68 8.57 -10.44
C ASP A 105 -26.76 9.64 -10.69
N ALA A 106 -27.63 9.87 -9.69
CA ALA A 106 -28.70 10.86 -9.77
C ALA A 106 -28.22 12.32 -9.95
N ASN A 107 -26.94 12.59 -9.67
CA ASN A 107 -26.30 13.89 -9.81
C ASN A 107 -25.43 13.96 -11.07
N ASN A 108 -25.56 12.99 -11.98
CA ASN A 108 -24.80 12.89 -13.23
C ASN A 108 -23.28 12.68 -13.04
N ASN A 109 -22.87 12.10 -11.90
CA ASN A 109 -21.47 11.73 -11.64
C ASN A 109 -21.23 10.24 -11.87
N PRO A 110 -20.01 9.81 -12.26
CA PRO A 110 -19.66 8.39 -12.35
C PRO A 110 -19.89 7.65 -11.03
N LYS A 111 -20.72 6.61 -11.06
CA LYS A 111 -21.04 5.80 -9.90
C LYS A 111 -19.85 4.93 -9.49
N SER A 112 -19.51 4.95 -8.21
CA SER A 112 -18.41 4.16 -7.66
C SER A 112 -18.72 2.67 -7.70
N ASN A 113 -17.70 1.86 -8.00
CA ASN A 113 -17.79 0.41 -7.93
C ASN A 113 -18.04 -0.03 -6.49
N SER A 114 -19.20 -0.64 -6.28
CA SER A 114 -19.66 -1.12 -4.97
C SER A 114 -19.01 -2.45 -4.53
N ILE A 115 -18.26 -3.13 -5.40
CA ILE A 115 -17.55 -4.37 -5.06
C ILE A 115 -16.43 -4.05 -4.05
N LYS A 116 -16.46 -4.70 -2.88
CA LYS A 116 -15.55 -4.42 -1.75
C LYS A 116 -14.39 -5.41 -1.61
N LYS A 117 -14.37 -6.50 -2.38
CA LYS A 117 -13.38 -7.58 -2.21
C LYS A 117 -12.81 -8.05 -3.54
N PRO A 118 -11.50 -7.89 -3.77
CA PRO A 118 -10.82 -8.58 -4.86
C PRO A 118 -10.69 -10.07 -4.56
N LYS A 119 -10.85 -10.90 -5.60
CA LYS A 119 -10.74 -12.36 -5.57
C LYS A 119 -9.66 -12.90 -6.50
N ILE A 120 -9.34 -12.16 -7.56
CA ILE A 120 -8.42 -12.52 -8.60
C ILE A 120 -7.29 -11.50 -8.63
N TYR A 121 -6.08 -11.98 -8.36
CA TYR A 121 -4.85 -11.18 -8.36
C TYR A 121 -3.99 -11.54 -9.57
N LYS A 122 -3.12 -10.62 -9.98
CA LYS A 122 -2.11 -10.88 -11.02
C LYS A 122 -1.09 -11.89 -10.46
N THR A 123 -0.70 -12.85 -11.28
CA THR A 123 0.08 -14.04 -10.85
C THR A 123 1.36 -13.68 -10.10
N GLN A 124 2.15 -12.73 -10.60
CA GLN A 124 3.41 -12.31 -9.97
C GLN A 124 3.21 -11.85 -8.51
N PHE A 125 2.11 -11.16 -8.22
CA PHE A 125 1.78 -10.76 -6.86
C PHE A 125 1.18 -11.91 -6.05
N ALA A 126 0.29 -12.71 -6.65
CA ALA A 126 -0.38 -13.82 -5.98
C ALA A 126 0.61 -14.93 -5.56
N ASP A 127 1.69 -15.12 -6.31
CA ASP A 127 2.73 -16.08 -5.98
C ASP A 127 3.58 -15.61 -4.79
N LEU A 128 3.81 -14.30 -4.67
CA LEU A 128 4.64 -13.72 -3.63
C LEU A 128 3.86 -13.39 -2.35
N PHE A 129 2.60 -12.97 -2.46
CA PHE A 129 1.82 -12.39 -1.37
C PHE A 129 0.54 -13.17 -1.06
N ASP A 130 0.25 -13.27 0.24
CA ASP A 130 -0.99 -13.84 0.75
C ASP A 130 -2.05 -12.73 0.92
N PHE A 131 -3.00 -12.70 -0.02
CA PHE A 131 -4.15 -11.78 0.01
C PHE A 131 -5.39 -12.38 0.68
N THR A 132 -5.29 -13.54 1.34
CA THR A 132 -6.43 -14.18 2.02
C THR A 132 -6.84 -13.48 3.32
N ASN A 133 -6.02 -12.53 3.80
CA ASN A 133 -6.26 -11.79 5.03
C ASN A 133 -7.67 -11.14 5.04
N PRO A 134 -8.55 -11.53 5.97
CA PRO A 134 -9.93 -11.02 6.02
C PRO A 134 -10.03 -9.50 6.17
N TYR A 135 -9.03 -8.86 6.80
CA TYR A 135 -8.99 -7.40 6.95
C TYR A 135 -8.90 -6.67 5.62
N LEU A 136 -8.19 -7.22 4.63
CA LEU A 136 -8.13 -6.66 3.27
C LEU A 136 -9.52 -6.67 2.61
N SER A 137 -10.34 -7.66 2.95
CA SER A 137 -11.66 -7.86 2.34
C SER A 137 -12.83 -7.18 3.06
N LYS A 138 -12.67 -6.81 4.34
CA LYS A 138 -13.77 -6.28 5.17
C LYS A 138 -14.00 -4.79 4.95
N GLU A 139 -12.92 -4.05 4.71
CA GLU A 139 -12.96 -2.58 4.73
C GLU A 139 -13.11 -1.97 3.32
N GLY A 140 -13.11 -2.79 2.26
CA GLY A 140 -13.27 -2.27 0.89
C GLY A 140 -12.07 -1.45 0.40
N PHE A 141 -10.89 -1.67 0.99
CA PHE A 141 -9.68 -1.00 0.56
C PHE A 141 -9.22 -1.55 -0.77
N ASP A 142 -8.91 -0.63 -1.65
CA ASP A 142 -8.05 -0.88 -2.79
C ASP A 142 -6.63 -0.45 -2.42
N TYR A 143 -5.64 -1.07 -3.04
CA TYR A 143 -4.27 -0.91 -2.60
C TYR A 143 -3.25 -1.03 -3.71
N ARG A 144 -2.09 -0.43 -3.47
CA ARG A 144 -0.93 -0.46 -4.36
C ARG A 144 0.27 -1.04 -3.63
N ILE A 145 1.01 -1.85 -4.35
CA ILE A 145 2.26 -2.44 -3.88
C ILE A 145 3.39 -1.70 -4.57
N PHE A 146 4.28 -1.12 -3.78
CA PHE A 146 5.49 -0.48 -4.28
C PHE A 146 6.70 -1.19 -3.73
N THR A 147 7.70 -1.37 -4.60
CA THR A 147 8.97 -1.96 -4.22
C THR A 147 10.11 -0.98 -4.44
N TRP A 148 11.09 -1.10 -3.56
CA TRP A 148 12.24 -0.21 -3.51
C TRP A 148 13.48 -1.02 -3.21
N LYS A 149 14.55 -0.73 -3.95
CA LYS A 149 15.89 -1.20 -3.60
C LYS A 149 16.35 -0.50 -2.32
N PRO A 150 17.28 -1.09 -1.55
CA PRO A 150 17.73 -0.51 -0.30
C PRO A 150 18.25 0.93 -0.41
N GLN A 151 19.00 1.25 -1.47
CA GLN A 151 19.53 2.58 -1.72
C GLN A 151 18.42 3.60 -1.99
N GLU A 152 17.37 3.19 -2.71
CA GLU A 152 16.21 4.03 -3.01
C GLU A 152 15.40 4.31 -1.74
N MET A 153 15.21 3.28 -0.90
CA MET A 153 14.53 3.45 0.40
C MET A 153 15.25 4.44 1.29
N VAL A 154 16.57 4.42 1.31
CA VAL A 154 17.37 5.34 2.13
C VAL A 154 17.22 6.79 1.67
N GLN A 155 17.09 7.01 0.36
CA GLN A 155 16.86 8.34 -0.20
C GLN A 155 15.46 8.86 0.11
N LEU A 156 14.45 7.98 0.05
CA LEU A 156 13.04 8.35 0.25
C LEU A 156 12.62 8.38 1.73
N TRP A 157 13.21 7.50 2.54
CA TRP A 157 12.94 7.37 3.96
C TRP A 157 14.25 7.23 4.75
N PRO A 158 15.00 8.33 4.98
CA PRO A 158 16.26 8.29 5.72
C PRO A 158 16.15 7.65 7.12
N SER A 159 14.96 7.74 7.74
CA SER A 159 14.65 7.09 9.03
C SER A 159 14.72 5.57 9.02
N ILE A 160 14.79 4.93 7.84
CA ILE A 160 14.97 3.48 7.72
C ILE A 160 16.35 3.01 8.20
N ARG A 161 17.32 3.92 8.40
CA ARG A 161 18.65 3.62 8.94
C ARG A 161 18.68 3.17 10.43
N ASN A 162 17.52 2.96 11.03
CA ASN A 162 17.39 2.49 12.41
C ASN A 162 17.83 1.01 12.57
N SER A 163 17.95 0.56 13.82
CA SER A 163 18.43 -0.79 14.16
C SER A 163 17.61 -1.93 13.55
N LYS A 164 16.30 -1.72 13.30
CA LYS A 164 15.41 -2.74 12.72
C LYS A 164 15.79 -3.10 11.30
N PHE A 165 16.22 -2.13 10.48
CA PHE A 165 16.45 -2.36 9.05
C PHE A 165 17.92 -2.26 8.62
N LYS A 166 18.81 -1.79 9.50
CA LYS A 166 20.23 -1.55 9.20
C LYS A 166 20.92 -2.72 8.49
N ASN A 167 20.61 -3.96 8.88
CA ASN A 167 21.24 -5.17 8.34
C ASN A 167 20.84 -5.50 6.89
N TYR A 168 19.81 -4.85 6.34
CA TYR A 168 19.32 -5.11 5.00
C TYR A 168 19.72 -4.01 4.00
N LEU A 169 20.27 -2.89 4.47
CA LEU A 169 20.51 -1.71 3.63
C LEU A 169 21.62 -1.89 2.59
N ASN A 170 22.48 -2.90 2.77
CA ASN A 170 23.59 -3.22 1.87
C ASN A 170 23.38 -4.54 1.10
N ARG A 171 22.19 -5.13 1.19
CA ARG A 171 21.89 -6.41 0.55
C ARG A 171 21.39 -6.19 -0.88
N ASN A 172 21.89 -6.97 -1.82
CA ASN A 172 21.45 -6.91 -3.23
C ASN A 172 20.28 -7.86 -3.54
N ASP A 173 19.96 -8.76 -2.61
CA ASP A 173 18.91 -9.77 -2.73
C ASP A 173 17.63 -9.39 -1.96
N VAL A 174 17.47 -8.10 -1.65
CA VAL A 174 16.36 -7.57 -0.83
C VAL A 174 15.58 -6.48 -1.55
N LEU A 175 14.25 -6.58 -1.51
CA LEU A 175 13.35 -5.45 -1.75
C LEU A 175 12.61 -5.05 -0.47
N PHE A 176 12.46 -3.75 -0.31
CA PHE A 176 11.52 -3.16 0.64
C PHE A 176 10.19 -2.96 -0.06
N VAL A 177 9.15 -3.56 0.49
CA VAL A 177 7.79 -3.53 -0.05
C VAL A 177 6.90 -2.68 0.83
N MET A 178 6.24 -1.71 0.21
CA MET A 178 5.33 -0.77 0.84
C MET A 178 3.92 -0.97 0.28
N TYR A 179 2.95 -1.02 1.18
CA TYR A 179 1.54 -1.12 0.85
C TYR A 179 0.85 0.20 1.12
N PHE A 180 0.11 0.70 0.13
CA PHE A 180 -0.70 1.91 0.25
C PHE A 180 -2.16 1.53 0.09
N TYR A 181 -2.98 1.86 1.09
CA TYR A 181 -4.40 1.50 1.15
C TYR A 181 -5.25 2.76 1.02
N LEU A 182 -6.29 2.69 0.18
CA LEU A 182 -7.29 3.74 0.02
C LEU A 182 -8.67 3.11 -0.13
N ASP A 183 -9.70 3.76 0.40
CA ASP A 183 -11.06 3.37 0.05
C ASP A 183 -11.35 3.72 -1.43
N LYS A 184 -12.27 2.97 -2.06
CA LYS A 184 -12.63 3.17 -3.47
C LYS A 184 -13.29 4.53 -3.74
N ALA A 185 -14.05 5.07 -2.80
CA ALA A 185 -14.72 6.36 -2.96
C ALA A 185 -13.71 7.52 -3.03
N SER A 186 -12.64 7.45 -2.26
CA SER A 186 -11.56 8.44 -2.20
C SER A 186 -10.74 8.49 -3.48
N GLN A 187 -10.72 7.41 -4.27
CA GLN A 187 -10.07 7.39 -5.57
C GLN A 187 -10.82 8.21 -6.61
N GLN A 188 -12.14 8.32 -6.50
CA GLN A 188 -12.94 9.13 -7.42
C GLN A 188 -12.63 10.63 -7.29
N TRP A 189 -12.26 11.09 -6.10
CA TRP A 189 -11.88 12.48 -5.84
C TRP A 189 -10.65 12.95 -6.62
N HIS A 190 -9.81 12.02 -7.09
CA HIS A 190 -8.52 12.34 -7.71
C HIS A 190 -8.60 12.63 -9.22
N ASN A 191 -9.79 12.52 -9.82
CA ASN A 191 -10.01 12.84 -11.23
C ASN A 191 -10.21 14.34 -11.50
N HIS A 192 -10.00 15.24 -10.52
CA HIS A 192 -10.45 16.63 -10.63
C HIS A 192 -9.48 17.74 -10.19
N SER A 193 -8.19 17.49 -9.93
CA SER A 193 -7.25 18.59 -9.67
C SER A 193 -5.95 18.50 -10.48
N ASP A 194 -5.53 19.65 -11.04
CA ASP A 194 -4.22 19.82 -11.70
C ASP A 194 -3.05 19.49 -10.74
N ASP A 195 -3.28 19.56 -9.42
CA ASP A 195 -2.32 19.20 -8.37
C ASP A 195 -1.88 17.73 -8.44
N TRP A 196 -2.78 16.81 -8.84
CA TRP A 196 -2.46 15.38 -8.97
C TRP A 196 -1.34 15.14 -9.98
N LYS A 197 -1.38 15.86 -11.12
CA LYS A 197 -0.40 15.68 -12.20
C LYS A 197 1.00 16.11 -11.76
N SER A 198 1.11 17.23 -11.04
CA SER A 198 2.40 17.72 -10.52
C SER A 198 3.05 16.73 -9.54
N VAL A 199 2.24 16.04 -8.76
CA VAL A 199 2.67 15.08 -7.76
C VAL A 199 3.05 13.74 -8.41
N LEU A 200 2.26 13.30 -9.39
CA LEU A 200 2.58 12.13 -10.19
C LEU A 200 3.86 12.35 -11.00
N ASP A 201 4.12 13.54 -11.54
CA ASP A 201 5.36 13.89 -12.24
C ASP A 201 6.59 13.86 -11.30
N LYS A 202 6.46 14.41 -10.08
CA LYS A 202 7.52 14.37 -9.06
C LYS A 202 7.82 12.94 -8.60
N SER A 203 6.82 12.08 -8.54
CA SER A 203 7.04 10.69 -8.18
C SER A 203 7.43 9.79 -9.35
N ALA A 204 6.96 10.06 -10.56
CA ALA A 204 7.39 9.42 -11.78
C ALA A 204 8.87 9.73 -12.07
N SER A 205 9.33 10.95 -11.79
CA SER A 205 10.76 11.31 -11.86
C SER A 205 11.64 10.57 -10.84
N ILE A 206 11.08 10.16 -9.69
CA ILE A 206 11.77 9.34 -8.67
C ILE A 206 11.71 7.84 -9.02
N ILE A 207 10.56 7.36 -9.47
CA ILE A 207 10.30 5.93 -9.75
C ILE A 207 10.88 5.50 -11.09
N LYS A 208 11.09 6.44 -12.03
CA LYS A 208 11.42 6.15 -13.43
C LYS A 208 10.51 5.05 -14.01
N SER A 209 9.24 4.97 -13.58
CA SER A 209 8.29 4.05 -14.20
C SER A 209 8.13 4.50 -15.64
N ALA A 210 8.43 3.62 -16.59
CA ALA A 210 8.44 3.94 -18.00
C ALA A 210 7.07 4.40 -18.52
N ASN A 211 5.99 4.18 -17.76
CA ASN A 211 4.67 4.64 -18.10
C ASN A 211 3.98 5.24 -16.88
N GLY A 212 3.87 6.58 -16.86
CA GLY A 212 2.77 7.24 -16.15
C GLY A 212 1.47 6.77 -16.79
N SER A 213 1.00 5.60 -16.38
CA SER A 213 -0.19 4.97 -16.96
C SER A 213 -1.36 5.94 -16.85
N GLU A 214 -1.82 6.44 -17.99
CA GLU A 214 -3.07 7.24 -18.07
C GLU A 214 -4.29 6.44 -17.61
N ASN A 215 -4.16 5.11 -17.52
CA ASN A 215 -5.18 4.27 -16.91
C ASN A 215 -5.15 4.46 -15.39
N PRO A 216 -6.19 5.09 -14.80
CA PRO A 216 -6.25 5.33 -13.36
C PRO A 216 -6.20 4.03 -12.57
N GLU A 217 -6.65 2.90 -13.13
CA GLU A 217 -6.64 1.61 -12.42
C GLU A 217 -5.24 1.05 -12.17
N GLU A 218 -4.25 1.43 -12.98
CA GLU A 218 -2.84 1.00 -12.82
C GLU A 218 -1.95 2.14 -12.33
N ALA A 219 -2.48 3.37 -12.28
CA ALA A 219 -1.73 4.53 -11.83
C ALA A 219 -1.29 4.38 -10.36
N PRO A 220 -0.12 4.94 -10.01
CA PRO A 220 0.26 5.11 -8.61
C PRO A 220 -0.75 6.04 -7.93
N TRP A 221 -1.63 5.47 -7.11
CA TRP A 221 -2.65 6.23 -6.37
C TRP A 221 -2.07 7.01 -5.19
N PRO A 222 -2.66 8.18 -4.90
CA PRO A 222 -1.97 9.43 -4.59
C PRO A 222 -0.72 9.25 -3.78
N TYR A 223 0.33 9.90 -4.29
CA TYR A 223 1.08 10.71 -3.36
C TYR A 223 0.17 11.89 -3.01
N GLN A 224 -0.37 11.93 -1.79
CA GLN A 224 -1.09 13.10 -1.33
C GLN A 224 -0.15 14.31 -1.39
N PRO A 225 -0.61 15.49 -1.85
CA PRO A 225 0.09 16.75 -1.61
C PRO A 225 0.39 16.85 -0.10
N GLY A 226 1.68 16.83 0.27
CA GLY A 226 2.12 16.78 1.67
C GLY A 226 2.84 15.48 2.10
N ILE A 227 2.89 14.44 1.28
CA ILE A 227 3.70 13.22 1.52
C ILE A 227 5.20 13.53 1.56
N LEU A 228 5.66 14.49 0.76
CA LEU A 228 7.07 14.88 0.70
C LEU A 228 7.44 16.02 1.65
N ASP A 229 6.46 16.70 2.25
CA ASP A 229 6.71 17.89 3.10
C ASP A 229 6.33 17.70 4.58
N LYS A 230 5.64 16.60 4.93
CA LYS A 230 5.34 16.29 6.34
C LYS A 230 5.69 14.84 6.66
N GLU A 231 6.96 14.62 7.02
CA GLU A 231 7.55 13.34 7.45
C GLU A 231 6.72 12.55 8.49
N LYS A 232 5.77 13.18 9.18
CA LYS A 232 4.92 12.52 10.20
C LYS A 232 3.78 11.67 9.64
N PHE A 233 3.25 11.98 8.45
CA PHE A 233 2.03 11.31 7.97
C PHE A 233 2.30 9.86 7.50
N LEU A 234 3.42 9.63 6.80
CA LEU A 234 3.80 8.30 6.32
C LEU A 234 4.34 7.37 7.43
N ARG A 235 5.08 7.93 8.40
CA ARG A 235 5.75 7.15 9.47
C ARG A 235 4.78 6.36 10.35
N THR A 236 3.50 6.75 10.41
CA THR A 236 2.50 6.12 11.29
C THR A 236 1.59 5.13 10.57
N ARG A 237 1.72 4.94 9.24
CA ARG A 237 0.76 4.16 8.44
C ARG A 237 1.36 3.15 7.47
N SER A 238 2.67 3.09 7.29
CA SER A 238 3.28 2.04 6.44
C SER A 238 4.65 1.65 6.97
N GLU A 239 4.76 0.45 7.55
CA GLU A 239 6.06 -0.16 7.79
C GLU A 239 6.44 -1.01 6.56
N PRO A 240 7.68 -0.89 6.05
CA PRO A 240 8.11 -1.71 4.93
C PRO A 240 8.22 -3.18 5.34
N THR A 241 7.71 -4.04 4.47
CA THR A 241 7.96 -5.48 4.53
C THR A 241 9.22 -5.79 3.74
N ILE A 242 10.07 -6.65 4.26
CA ILE A 242 11.34 -7.03 3.63
C ILE A 242 11.14 -8.37 2.94
N ILE A 243 11.49 -8.44 1.66
CA ILE A 243 11.40 -9.66 0.87
C ILE A 243 12.78 -10.00 0.36
N PHE A 244 13.13 -11.27 0.50
CA PHE A 244 14.39 -11.84 0.03
C PHE A 244 14.15 -12.62 -1.26
N PHE A 245 15.06 -12.50 -2.20
CA PHE A 245 15.01 -13.19 -3.48
C PHE A 245 16.20 -14.12 -3.62
N GLU A 246 15.99 -15.29 -4.21
CA GLU A 246 17.07 -16.24 -4.50
C GLU A 246 18.10 -15.62 -5.43
N LYS A 247 17.62 -14.85 -6.43
CA LYS A 247 18.43 -14.17 -7.44
C LYS A 247 18.29 -12.65 -7.28
N PRO A 248 19.40 -11.90 -7.14
CA PRO A 248 19.40 -10.43 -7.18
C PRO A 248 18.82 -9.83 -8.47
#